data_AF-A0A7C6VZN8-F1
#
_entry.id   AF-A0A7C6VZN8-F1
#
_cell.length_a   1.000
_cell.length_b   1.000
_cell.length_c   1.000
_cell.angle_alpha   90.00
_cell.angle_beta   90.00
_cell.angle_gamma   90.00
#
_symmetry.space_group_name_H-M   'P 1'
#
loop_
_entity.id
_entity.type
_entity.pdbx_description
1 polymer ?
#
loop_
_entity_poly.entity_id
_entity_poly.type
_entity_poly.pdbx_seq_one_letter_code
_entity_poly.pdbx_strand_id
1 'polypeptide(L)' 'LLDHLLEFKTVSLKEAGLSGTELAATTREALRTLPVVAEKLREAEKQLTVYREVLERTHGATLKLRTHAVACIGLERLVW' A
#
# COMPACT_ATOMS: atom_id res chain seq x y z
N LEU A 1 6.16 -9.92 18.41
CA LEU A 1 6.24 -8.74 17.52
C LEU A 1 6.70 -9.24 16.16
N LEU A 2 6.05 -8.84 15.06
CA LEU A 2 6.44 -9.21 13.70
C LEU A 2 7.19 -8.05 13.07
N ASP A 3 8.09 -8.33 12.12
CA ASP A 3 8.80 -7.30 11.37
C ASP A 3 7.92 -6.87 10.19
N HIS A 4 7.34 -5.68 10.25
CA HIS A 4 6.42 -5.19 9.22
C HIS A 4 7.18 -4.38 8.18
N LEU A 5 7.03 -4.75 6.92
CA LEU A 5 7.51 -4.00 5.77
C LEU A 5 6.31 -3.45 5.01
N LEU A 6 6.14 -2.13 5.03
CA LEU A 6 5.04 -1.45 4.35
C LEU A 6 5.57 -0.71 3.14
N GLU A 7 4.88 -0.84 2.00
CA GLU A 7 5.08 0.01 0.84
C GLU A 7 3.81 0.81 0.61
N PHE A 8 3.95 2.13 0.73
CA PHE A 8 2.85 3.07 0.56
C PHE A 8 2.82 3.60 -0.86
N LYS A 9 1.62 3.57 -1.46
CA LYS A 9 1.29 4.31 -2.67
C LYS A 9 0.21 5.31 -2.36
N THR A 10 0.24 6.44 -3.04
CA THR A 10 -0.79 7.46 -2.95
C THR A 10 -1.61 7.49 -4.22
N VAL A 11 -2.91 7.71 -4.04
CA VAL A 11 -3.88 7.97 -5.10
C VAL A 11 -4.65 9.21 -4.67
N SER A 12 -4.65 10.26 -5.48
CA SER A 12 -5.47 11.44 -5.19
C SER A 12 -6.96 11.11 -5.39
N LEU A 13 -7.84 11.86 -4.72
CA LEU A 13 -9.28 11.77 -4.92
C LEU A 13 -9.67 11.95 -6.41
N LYS A 14 -8.97 12.85 -7.11
CA LYS A 14 -9.15 13.10 -8.54
C LYS A 14 -8.81 11.88 -9.39
N GLU A 15 -7.68 11.22 -9.13
CA GLU A 15 -7.29 10.01 -9.84
C GLU A 15 -8.24 8.84 -9.56
N ALA A 16 -8.76 8.75 -8.33
CA ALA A 16 -9.78 7.76 -7.96
C ALA A 16 -11.16 8.07 -8.54
N GLY A 17 -11.39 9.29 -9.05
CA GLY A 17 -12.70 9.73 -9.54
C GLY A 17 -13.74 9.85 -8.44
N LEU A 18 -13.32 10.15 -7.20
CA LEU A 18 -14.17 10.20 -6.02
C LEU A 18 -14.07 11.56 -5.33
N SER A 19 -15.17 12.01 -4.74
CA SER A 19 -15.17 13.02 -3.68
C SER A 19 -14.80 12.41 -2.32
N GLY A 20 -14.51 13.26 -1.33
CA GLY A 20 -14.25 12.80 0.03
C GLY A 20 -15.45 12.10 0.69
N THR A 21 -16.67 12.55 0.40
CA THR A 21 -17.90 11.92 0.89
C THR A 21 -18.14 10.55 0.26
N GLU A 22 -17.90 10.41 -1.04
CA GLU A 22 -18.01 9.11 -1.72
C GLU A 22 -16.94 8.15 -1.22
N LEU A 23 -15.69 8.61 -1.03
CA LEU A 23 -14.62 7.81 -0.46
C LEU A 23 -15.01 7.27 0.93
N ALA A 24 -15.56 8.13 1.80
CA ALA A 24 -15.97 7.73 3.16
C ALA A 24 -17.12 6.71 3.17
N ALA A 25 -18.01 6.75 2.18
CA ALA A 25 -19.14 5.82 2.05
C ALA A 25 -18.77 4.50 1.35
N THR A 26 -17.65 4.46 0.63
CA THR A 26 -17.26 3.30 -0.18
C THR A 26 -16.49 2.28 0.66
N THR A 27 -16.85 1.01 0.56
CA THR A 27 -16.15 -0.05 1.30
C THR A 27 -14.72 -0.23 0.80
N ARG A 28 -13.84 -0.71 1.68
CA ARG A 28 -12.46 -1.00 1.32
C ARG A 28 -12.37 -2.01 0.17
N GLU A 29 -13.23 -3.02 0.17
CA GLU A 29 -13.27 -4.06 -0.85
C GLU A 29 -13.63 -3.46 -2.22
N ALA A 30 -14.60 -2.55 -2.27
CA ALA A 30 -14.94 -1.82 -3.50
C ALA A 30 -13.80 -0.88 -3.94
N LEU A 31 -13.19 -0.13 -3.01
CA LEU A 31 -12.05 0.75 -3.31
C LEU A 31 -10.86 -0.03 -3.90
N ARG A 32 -10.60 -1.26 -3.43
CA ARG A 32 -9.54 -2.13 -3.97
C ARG A 32 -9.79 -2.55 -5.42
N THR A 33 -11.04 -2.52 -5.89
CA THR A 33 -11.38 -2.87 -7.28
C THR A 33 -11.27 -1.70 -8.25
N LEU A 34 -11.10 -0.47 -7.75
CA LEU A 34 -10.86 0.68 -8.62
C LEU A 34 -9.56 0.47 -9.41
N PRO A 35 -9.56 0.61 -10.75
CA PRO A 35 -8.40 0.29 -11.57
C PRO A 35 -7.11 0.96 -11.11
N VAL A 36 -7.17 2.26 -10.78
CA VAL A 36 -6.00 3.01 -10.29
C VAL A 36 -5.49 2.51 -8.93
N VAL A 37 -6.38 2.08 -8.04
CA VAL A 37 -6.00 1.55 -6.73
C VAL A 37 -5.39 0.15 -6.88
N ALA A 38 -6.02 -0.70 -7.70
CA ALA A 38 -5.52 -2.03 -8.00
C ALA A 38 -4.13 -1.99 -8.63
N GLU A 39 -3.91 -1.06 -9.57
CA GLU A 39 -2.60 -0.83 -10.18
C GLU A 39 -1.55 -0.44 -9.15
N LYS A 40 -1.85 0.54 -8.28
CA LYS A 40 -0.94 0.97 -7.21
C LYS A 40 -0.63 -0.14 -6.20
N LEU A 41 -1.61 -0.95 -5.82
CA LEU A 41 -1.36 -2.11 -4.97
C LEU A 41 -0.42 -3.11 -5.65
N ARG A 42 -0.58 -3.34 -6.96
CA ARG A 42 0.29 -4.23 -7.74
C ARG A 42 1.72 -3.69 -7.88
N GLU A 43 1.88 -2.37 -8.05
CA GLU A 43 3.19 -1.71 -8.02
C GLU A 43 3.87 -1.90 -6.65
N ALA A 44 3.12 -1.68 -5.57
CA ALA A 44 3.62 -1.86 -4.21
C ALA A 44 4.06 -3.31 -3.95
N GLU A 45 3.28 -4.30 -4.35
CA GLU A 45 3.62 -5.73 -4.22
C GLU A 45 4.93 -6.10 -4.95
N LYS A 46 5.14 -5.56 -6.15
CA LYS A 46 6.40 -5.76 -6.90
C LYS A 46 7.59 -5.19 -6.14
N GLN A 47 7.48 -3.97 -5.62
CA GLN A 47 8.56 -3.35 -4.84
C GLN A 47 8.81 -4.08 -3.53
N LEU A 48 7.76 -4.52 -2.83
CA LEU A 48 7.88 -5.29 -1.60
C LEU A 48 8.63 -6.61 -1.81
N THR A 49 8.47 -7.24 -2.97
CA THR A 49 9.23 -8.46 -3.33
C THR A 49 10.73 -8.15 -3.36
N VAL A 50 11.12 -7.07 -4.03
CA VAL A 50 12.52 -6.63 -4.10
C VAL A 50 13.06 -6.25 -2.72
N TYR A 51 12.31 -5.47 -1.94
CA TYR A 51 12.75 -5.03 -0.62
C TYR A 51 12.89 -6.19 0.36
N ARG A 52 11.95 -7.14 0.32
CA ARG A 52 12.04 -8.37 1.10
C ARG A 52 13.33 -9.11 0.80
N GLU A 53 13.64 -9.35 -0.48
CA GLU A 53 14.85 -10.06 -0.86
C GLU A 53 16.12 -9.35 -0.36
N VAL A 54 16.17 -8.02 -0.47
CA VAL A 54 17.32 -7.24 0.02
C VAL A 54 17.47 -7.38 1.54
N LEU A 55 16.36 -7.28 2.30
CA LEU A 55 16.39 -7.39 3.76
C LEU A 55 16.75 -8.81 4.22
N GLU A 56 16.21 -9.84 3.57
CA GLU A 56 16.51 -11.24 3.87
C GLU A 56 17.97 -11.59 3.55
N ARG A 57 18.54 -11.05 2.46
CA ARG A 57 19.98 -11.21 2.16
C ARG A 57 20.88 -10.50 3.17
N THR A 58 20.47 -9.32 3.64
CA THR A 58 21.29 -8.47 4.53
C THR A 58 21.26 -8.94 5.98
N HIS A 59 20.10 -9.41 6.46
CA HIS A 59 19.87 -9.76 7.86
C HIS A 59 19.69 -11.28 8.08
N GLY A 60 19.78 -12.08 7.02
CA GLY A 60 19.45 -13.51 7.05
C GLY A 60 17.97 -13.78 7.33
N ALA A 61 17.64 -15.02 7.67
CA ALA A 61 16.28 -15.45 8.06
C ALA A 61 15.85 -14.99 9.48
N THR A 62 16.53 -14.00 10.05
CA THR A 62 16.30 -13.50 11.41
C THR A 62 15.01 -12.68 11.50
N LEU A 63 14.69 -11.94 10.43
CA LEU A 63 13.49 -11.11 10.35
C LEU A 63 12.27 -11.97 9.97
N LYS A 64 11.20 -11.86 10.74
CA LYS A 64 9.90 -12.49 10.46
C LYS A 64 9.04 -11.54 9.62
N LEU A 65 9.52 -11.21 8.41
CA LEU A 65 8.95 -10.17 7.56
C LEU A 65 7.52 -10.46 7.14
N ARG A 66 6.62 -9.52 7.45
CA ARG A 66 5.26 -9.42 6.89
C ARG A 66 5.18 -8.18 6.01
N THR A 67 4.91 -8.39 4.74
CA THR A 67 4.83 -7.33 3.72
C THR A 67 3.40 -6.85 3.55
N HIS A 68 3.21 -5.54 3.47
CA HIS A 68 1.90 -4.91 3.32
C HIS A 68 1.94 -3.87 2.21
N ALA A 69 1.24 -4.14 1.11
CA ALA A 69 0.96 -3.14 0.08
C ALA A 69 -0.19 -2.25 0.57
N VAL A 70 0.05 -0.93 0.61
CA VAL A 70 -0.93 0.03 1.11
C VAL A 70 -1.17 1.10 0.04
N ALA A 71 -2.43 1.26 -0.36
CA ALA A 71 -2.86 2.37 -1.20
C ALA A 71 -3.62 3.39 -0.34
N CYS A 72 -3.07 4.60 -0.24
CA CYS A 72 -3.64 5.72 0.47
C CYS A 72 -4.42 6.59 -0.52
N ILE A 73 -5.74 6.68 -0.34
CA ILE A 73 -6.61 7.46 -1.23
C ILE A 73 -6.91 8.81 -0.55
N GLY A 74 -6.57 9.91 -1.19
CA GLY A 74 -6.81 11.26 -0.66
C GLY A 74 -5.99 11.63 0.58
N LEU A 75 -4.88 10.93 0.84
CA LEU A 75 -4.03 11.22 1.99
C LEU A 75 -3.22 12.51 1.77
N GLU A 76 -3.50 13.54 2.56
CA GLU A 76 -2.80 14.83 2.48
C GLU A 76 -1.52 14.88 3.32
N ARG A 77 -1.49 14.20 4.47
CA ARG A 77 -0.34 14.21 5.37
C ARG A 77 -0.14 12.84 6.01
N LEU A 78 1.12 12.44 6.13
CA LEU A 78 1.58 11.32 6.94
C LEU A 78 2.77 11.81 7.77
N VAL A 79 2.68 11.69 9.09
CA VAL A 79 3.73 12.11 10.03
C VAL A 79 3.96 10.96 11.00
N TRP A 80 5.23 10.62 11.26
CA TRP A 80 5.66 9.49 12.09
C TRP A 80 6.77 9.88 13.04
#